data_AF-A0A7J9MV55-F1
#
_entry.id   AF-A0A7J9MV55-F1
#
_cell.length_a   1.000
_cell.length_b   1.000
_cell.length_c   1.000
_cell.angle_alpha   90.00
_cell.angle_beta   90.00
_cell.angle_gamma   90.00
#
_symmetry.space_group_name_H-M   'P 1'
#
loop_
_entity.id
_entity.type
_entity.pdbx_description
1 polymer ?
#
loop_
_entity_poly.entity_id
_entity_poly.type
_entity_poly.pdbx_seq_one_letter_code
_entity_poly.pdbx_strand_id
1 'polypeptide(L)'
;CILTGVWVIAHECGHHAFSDYQWVDDTVGLILHSALLVPYFSWKISHRRHHSNTGSIERDEVFMPKPKSKLSCFVKYLNNPPSRVLSLVVTLTIGWPMYLAFNVSGRYYDRLASHYNPYGPIYSERKRLQVYISDASIVAVIYVLYKIAATKRAGLAFMHLWGTSTYCECLSCVDQLLATYSLGIVKSIDKNCAS
;
A
#
# COMPACT_ATOMS: atom_id res chain seq x y z
N CYS A 1 2.68 -17.33 -1.47
CA CYS A 1 3.73 -17.43 -2.50
C CYS A 1 3.18 -17.38 -3.93
N ILE A 2 2.05 -18.04 -4.26
CA ILE A 2 1.48 -17.96 -5.63
C ILE A 2 1.00 -16.54 -5.96
N LEU A 3 0.30 -15.90 -5.04
CA LEU A 3 -0.25 -14.56 -5.24
C LEU A 3 0.88 -13.48 -5.27
N THR A 4 2.05 -13.76 -4.70
CA THR A 4 3.24 -12.89 -4.78
C THR A 4 3.75 -12.80 -6.21
N GLY A 5 3.78 -13.92 -6.94
CA GLY A 5 4.10 -13.90 -8.37
C GLY A 5 3.11 -13.07 -9.17
N VAL A 6 1.82 -13.16 -8.85
CA VAL A 6 0.77 -12.34 -9.47
C VAL A 6 0.99 -10.85 -9.19
N TRP A 7 1.32 -10.50 -7.94
CA TRP A 7 1.66 -9.12 -7.56
C TRP A 7 2.87 -8.61 -8.33
N VAL A 8 3.95 -9.40 -8.42
CA VAL A 8 5.18 -8.98 -9.13
C VAL A 8 4.88 -8.70 -10.60
N ILE A 9 4.15 -9.57 -11.28
CA ILE A 9 3.78 -9.35 -12.70
C ILE A 9 3.00 -8.04 -12.86
N ALA A 10 2.01 -7.82 -12.01
CA ALA A 10 1.19 -6.62 -12.06
C ALA A 10 1.95 -5.33 -11.66
N HIS A 11 2.93 -5.45 -10.76
CA HIS A 11 3.90 -4.40 -10.42
C HIS A 11 4.76 -4.04 -11.63
N GLU A 12 5.33 -5.02 -12.34
CA GLU A 12 6.12 -4.78 -13.56
C GLU A 12 5.28 -4.16 -14.69
N CYS A 13 4.00 -4.52 -14.80
CA CYS A 13 3.06 -3.83 -15.69
C CYS A 13 2.90 -2.34 -15.32
N GLY A 14 2.96 -1.99 -14.03
CA GLY A 14 2.96 -0.61 -13.55
C GLY A 14 4.18 0.20 -14.01
N HIS A 15 5.33 -0.48 -14.14
CA HIS A 15 6.59 0.08 -14.64
C HIS A 15 6.70 0.13 -16.16
N HIS A 16 5.74 -0.47 -16.87
CA HIS A 16 5.82 -0.69 -18.31
C HIS A 16 7.02 -1.59 -18.70
N ALA A 17 7.27 -2.64 -17.91
CA ALA A 17 8.37 -3.58 -18.11
C ALA A 17 7.90 -4.99 -18.55
N PHE A 18 6.59 -5.19 -18.73
CA PHE A 18 6.02 -6.50 -19.06
C PHE A 18 5.83 -6.70 -20.58
N SER A 19 5.46 -5.64 -21.31
CA SER A 19 5.23 -5.66 -22.76
C SER A 19 5.72 -4.37 -23.41
N ASP A 20 6.03 -4.43 -24.71
CA ASP A 20 6.29 -3.24 -25.55
C ASP A 20 5.05 -2.35 -25.72
N TYR A 21 3.86 -2.83 -25.34
CA TYR A 21 2.60 -2.11 -25.51
C TYR A 21 1.99 -1.70 -24.17
N GLN A 22 1.94 -0.39 -23.91
CA GLN A 22 1.43 0.15 -22.64
C GLN A 22 -0.01 -0.28 -22.33
N TRP A 23 -0.87 -0.44 -23.34
CA TRP A 23 -2.26 -0.86 -23.15
C TRP A 23 -2.38 -2.32 -22.71
N VAL A 24 -1.44 -3.19 -23.12
CA VAL A 24 -1.38 -4.58 -22.67
C VAL A 24 -1.02 -4.60 -21.19
N ASP A 25 0.01 -3.86 -20.81
CA ASP A 25 0.44 -3.74 -19.41
C ASP A 25 -0.67 -3.17 -18.52
N ASP A 26 -1.35 -2.12 -18.98
CA ASP A 26 -2.47 -1.53 -18.24
C ASP A 26 -3.61 -2.53 -18.07
N THR A 27 -3.89 -3.36 -19.08
CA THR A 27 -4.96 -4.36 -19.02
C THR A 27 -4.60 -5.51 -18.08
N VAL A 28 -3.41 -6.09 -18.25
CA VAL A 28 -2.92 -7.20 -17.40
C VAL A 28 -2.79 -6.73 -15.96
N GLY A 29 -2.14 -5.59 -15.74
CA GLY A 29 -1.98 -4.99 -14.43
C GLY A 29 -3.33 -4.70 -13.75
N LEU A 30 -4.31 -4.13 -14.47
CA LEU A 30 -5.64 -3.87 -13.93
C LEU A 30 -6.31 -5.17 -13.47
N ILE A 31 -6.31 -6.23 -14.29
CA ILE A 31 -6.95 -7.50 -13.95
C ILE A 31 -6.28 -8.13 -12.72
N LEU A 32 -4.95 -8.24 -12.72
CA LEU A 32 -4.20 -8.95 -11.70
C LEU A 32 -4.20 -8.19 -10.35
N HIS A 33 -3.96 -6.89 -10.34
CA HIS A 33 -4.05 -6.09 -9.11
C HIS A 33 -5.49 -6.00 -8.59
N SER A 34 -6.50 -5.90 -9.45
CA SER A 34 -7.90 -5.89 -8.97
C SER A 34 -8.29 -7.22 -8.32
N ALA A 35 -7.83 -8.36 -8.85
CA ALA A 35 -8.02 -9.66 -8.22
C ALA A 35 -7.40 -9.69 -6.81
N LEU A 36 -6.27 -9.02 -6.63
CA LEU A 36 -5.61 -8.78 -5.33
C LEU A 36 -6.17 -7.57 -4.57
N LEU A 37 -7.36 -7.05 -4.90
CA LEU A 37 -7.96 -5.89 -4.23
C LEU A 37 -7.03 -4.66 -4.14
N VAL A 38 -6.13 -4.50 -5.10
CA VAL A 38 -5.25 -3.33 -5.25
C VAL A 38 -5.78 -2.45 -6.38
N PRO A 39 -6.09 -1.16 -6.12
CA PRO A 39 -6.55 -0.26 -7.18
C PRO A 39 -5.39 0.08 -8.14
N TYR A 40 -5.31 -0.64 -9.27
CA TYR A 40 -4.13 -0.68 -10.14
C TYR A 40 -3.61 0.69 -10.56
N PHE A 41 -4.45 1.55 -11.16
CA PHE A 41 -3.98 2.84 -11.66
C PHE A 41 -3.67 3.80 -10.52
N SER A 42 -4.48 3.79 -9.47
CA SER A 42 -4.25 4.57 -8.25
C SER A 42 -2.89 4.27 -7.64
N TRP A 43 -2.56 2.98 -7.53
CA TRP A 43 -1.27 2.49 -7.06
C TRP A 43 -0.15 2.81 -8.06
N LYS A 44 -0.33 2.55 -9.37
CA LYS A 44 0.65 2.85 -10.42
C LYS A 44 1.10 4.31 -10.39
N ILE A 45 0.16 5.24 -10.17
CA ILE A 45 0.45 6.68 -10.11
C ILE A 45 1.27 7.04 -8.87
N SER A 46 0.86 6.60 -7.66
CA SER A 46 1.60 6.90 -6.43
C SER A 46 2.95 6.19 -6.40
N HIS A 47 3.01 4.95 -6.89
CA HIS A 47 4.23 4.16 -7.00
C HIS A 47 5.27 4.78 -7.93
N ARG A 48 4.86 5.26 -9.12
CA ARG A 48 5.76 5.97 -10.03
C ARG A 48 6.40 7.21 -9.37
N ARG A 49 5.64 7.91 -8.53
CA ARG A 49 6.16 9.06 -7.77
C ARG A 49 7.07 8.64 -6.63
N HIS A 50 6.80 7.53 -5.95
CA HIS A 50 7.74 6.94 -5.01
C HIS A 50 9.08 6.68 -5.70
N HIS A 51 9.09 6.00 -6.85
CA HIS A 51 10.34 5.76 -7.60
C HIS A 51 11.04 7.04 -8.06
N SER A 52 10.27 8.05 -8.46
CA SER A 52 10.84 9.35 -8.88
C SER A 52 11.41 10.17 -7.72
N ASN A 53 11.02 9.88 -6.48
CA ASN A 53 11.38 10.64 -5.28
C ASN A 53 11.95 9.76 -4.16
N THR A 54 12.46 8.56 -4.48
CA THR A 54 12.87 7.57 -3.48
C THR A 54 13.94 8.15 -2.57
N GLY A 55 13.73 8.08 -1.26
CA GLY A 55 14.65 8.61 -0.26
C GLY A 55 14.52 10.11 0.00
N SER A 56 13.57 10.81 -0.65
CA SER A 56 13.22 12.18 -0.31
C SER A 56 12.30 12.23 0.90
N ILE A 57 12.73 12.91 1.97
CA ILE A 57 11.91 13.13 3.17
C ILE A 57 10.67 13.99 2.86
N GLU A 58 10.72 14.80 1.81
CA GLU A 58 9.65 15.75 1.48
C GLU A 58 8.69 15.22 0.40
N ARG A 59 9.19 14.39 -0.52
CA ARG A 59 8.51 14.07 -1.78
C ARG A 59 8.32 12.58 -2.06
N ASP A 60 8.88 11.68 -1.25
CA ASP A 60 8.48 10.26 -1.34
C ASP A 60 6.96 10.16 -1.13
N GLU A 61 6.32 9.08 -1.58
CA GLU A 61 4.87 8.89 -1.44
C GLU A 61 4.51 7.86 -0.36
N VAL A 62 5.43 6.98 0.02
CA VAL A 62 5.13 5.83 0.90
C VAL A 62 6.15 5.59 2.01
N PHE A 63 7.43 5.97 1.85
CA PHE A 63 8.48 5.74 2.87
C PHE A 63 9.05 7.04 3.43
N MET A 64 8.19 7.90 3.97
CA MET A 64 8.65 9.10 4.67
C MET A 64 8.91 8.84 6.16
N PRO A 65 10.16 9.04 6.64
CA PRO A 65 10.41 9.04 8.07
C PRO A 65 9.72 10.25 8.70
N LYS A 66 8.91 10.00 9.74
CA LYS A 66 8.25 11.09 10.49
C LYS A 66 9.31 11.82 11.35
N PRO A 67 9.35 13.17 11.33
CA PRO A 67 10.32 13.92 12.13
C PRO A 67 10.08 13.70 13.63
N LYS A 68 11.17 13.74 14.42
CA LYS A 68 11.14 13.45 15.87
C LYS A 68 10.09 14.26 16.64
N SER A 69 9.91 15.52 16.27
CA SER A 69 8.96 16.45 16.89
C SER A 69 7.49 16.05 16.72
N LYS A 70 7.20 15.20 15.72
CA LYS A 70 5.84 14.68 15.43
C LYS A 70 5.64 13.27 15.99
N LEU A 71 6.66 12.66 16.62
CA LEU A 71 6.55 11.36 17.26
C LEU A 71 6.01 11.54 18.69
N SER A 72 4.93 10.83 19.01
CA SER A 72 4.41 10.78 20.37
C SER A 72 5.42 10.13 21.31
N CYS A 73 5.48 10.58 22.57
CA CYS A 73 6.27 9.95 23.63
C CYS A 73 5.96 8.44 23.77
N PHE A 74 4.72 8.04 23.43
CA PHE A 74 4.30 6.64 23.39
C PHE A 74 5.16 5.76 22.46
N VAL A 75 5.66 6.33 21.34
CA VAL A 75 6.54 5.62 20.40
C VAL A 75 7.88 5.24 21.04
N LYS A 76 8.35 6.02 22.03
CA LYS A 76 9.58 5.72 22.78
C LYS A 76 9.42 4.48 23.67
N TYR A 77 8.22 4.28 24.24
CA TYR A 77 7.88 3.08 25.02
C TYR A 77 7.73 1.83 24.13
N LEU A 78 7.35 2.03 22.86
CA LEU A 78 7.28 0.99 21.83
C LEU A 78 8.64 0.63 21.19
N ASN A 79 9.77 1.02 21.81
CA ASN A 79 11.11 0.70 21.31
C ASN A 79 11.73 -0.52 22.03
N ASN A 80 10.94 -1.56 22.30
CA ASN A 80 11.40 -2.84 22.86
C ASN A 80 11.14 -3.99 21.87
N PRO A 81 11.84 -5.14 21.98
CA PRO A 81 11.70 -6.23 21.01
C PRO A 81 10.24 -6.71 20.82
N PRO A 82 9.43 -6.91 21.87
CA PRO A 82 8.02 -7.29 21.71
C PRO A 82 7.17 -6.26 20.96
N SER A 83 7.33 -4.98 21.26
CA SER A 83 6.58 -3.90 20.58
C SER A 83 7.00 -3.71 19.13
N ARG A 84 8.25 -4.02 18.76
CA ARG A 84 8.69 -4.09 17.35
C ARG A 84 8.02 -5.23 16.60
N VAL A 85 7.97 -6.42 17.20
CA VAL A 85 7.24 -7.57 16.64
C VAL A 85 5.76 -7.24 16.47
N LEU A 86 5.14 -6.64 17.48
CA LEU A 86 3.74 -6.19 17.40
C LEU A 86 3.54 -5.16 16.28
N SER A 87 4.46 -4.18 16.15
CA SER A 87 4.41 -3.18 15.08
C SER A 87 4.53 -3.80 13.69
N LEU A 88 5.39 -4.81 13.53
CA LEU A 88 5.51 -5.57 12.29
C LEU A 88 4.23 -6.33 11.98
N VAL A 89 3.65 -7.03 12.98
CA VAL A 89 2.38 -7.76 12.81
C VAL A 89 1.26 -6.80 12.40
N VAL A 90 1.12 -5.66 13.07
CA VAL A 90 0.11 -4.63 12.74
C VAL A 90 0.34 -4.10 11.33
N THR A 91 1.58 -3.77 10.96
CA THR A 91 1.89 -3.23 9.65
C THR A 91 1.62 -4.25 8.53
N LEU A 92 1.96 -5.51 8.74
CA LEU A 92 1.72 -6.60 7.79
C LEU A 92 0.25 -6.98 7.63
N THR A 93 -0.58 -6.75 8.65
CA THR A 93 -1.99 -7.17 8.64
C THR A 93 -2.92 -6.05 8.19
N ILE A 94 -2.75 -4.85 8.73
CA ILE A 94 -3.64 -3.71 8.48
C ILE A 94 -2.94 -2.50 7.85
N GLY A 95 -1.60 -2.50 7.76
CA GLY A 95 -0.85 -1.38 7.21
C GLY A 95 -1.21 -1.09 5.74
N TRP A 96 -1.33 -2.13 4.92
CA TRP A 96 -1.69 -1.97 3.51
C TRP A 96 -3.11 -1.38 3.29
N PRO A 97 -4.19 -1.94 3.88
CA PRO A 97 -5.51 -1.32 3.82
C PRO A 97 -5.52 0.13 4.29
N MET A 98 -4.82 0.43 5.40
CA MET A 98 -4.76 1.77 5.96
C MET A 98 -3.96 2.74 5.08
N TYR A 99 -2.93 2.27 4.38
CA TYR A 99 -2.22 3.06 3.37
C TYR A 99 -3.12 3.37 2.17
N LEU A 100 -3.84 2.39 1.64
CA LEU A 100 -4.75 2.63 0.52
C LEU A 100 -5.91 3.56 0.91
N ALA A 101 -6.55 3.32 2.05
CA ALA A 101 -7.72 4.07 2.47
C ALA A 101 -7.39 5.48 2.99
N PHE A 102 -6.32 5.63 3.76
CA PHE A 102 -6.04 6.86 4.53
C PHE A 102 -4.60 7.38 4.40
N ASN A 103 -3.78 6.76 3.55
CA ASN A 103 -2.39 7.16 3.32
C ASN A 103 -1.54 7.22 4.60
N VAL A 104 -1.76 6.31 5.56
CA VAL A 104 -1.17 6.37 6.92
C VAL A 104 0.37 6.40 6.94
N SER A 105 1.01 5.67 6.04
CA SER A 105 2.48 5.66 5.88
C SER A 105 2.98 6.66 4.84
N GLY A 106 2.08 7.26 4.06
CA GLY A 106 2.45 8.11 2.95
C GLY A 106 2.66 9.57 3.31
N ARG A 107 2.81 10.37 2.27
CA ARG A 107 3.09 11.81 2.39
C ARG A 107 1.96 12.54 3.09
N TYR A 108 2.31 13.57 3.86
CA TYR A 108 1.32 14.49 4.39
C TYR A 108 0.73 15.34 3.26
N TYR A 109 -0.60 15.39 3.23
CA TYR A 109 -1.37 16.24 2.36
C TYR A 109 -2.32 17.10 3.20
N ASP A 110 -2.64 18.32 2.74
CA ASP A 110 -3.56 19.24 3.45
C ASP A 110 -5.00 18.71 3.54
N ARG A 111 -5.32 17.69 2.75
CA ARG A 111 -6.61 17.00 2.70
C ARG A 111 -6.41 15.50 2.85
N LEU A 112 -7.47 14.79 3.20
CA LEU A 112 -7.45 13.32 3.30
C LEU A 112 -7.03 12.71 1.95
N ALA A 113 -5.90 12.02 1.98
CA ALA A 113 -5.34 11.30 0.85
C ALA A 113 -5.82 9.85 0.89
N SER A 114 -6.43 9.41 -0.21
CA SER A 114 -6.94 8.06 -0.36
C SER A 114 -6.74 7.61 -1.79
N HIS A 115 -6.32 6.35 -1.95
CA HIS A 115 -6.14 5.74 -3.26
C HIS A 115 -7.47 5.45 -3.98
N TYR A 116 -8.59 5.51 -3.25
CA TYR A 116 -9.95 5.34 -3.77
C TYR A 116 -10.69 6.68 -3.98
N ASN A 117 -10.00 7.81 -3.80
CA ASN A 117 -10.60 9.13 -4.00
C ASN A 117 -9.99 9.82 -5.24
N PRO A 118 -10.69 9.87 -6.38
CA PRO A 118 -10.23 10.57 -7.58
C PRO A 118 -9.93 12.06 -7.37
N TYR A 119 -10.60 12.69 -6.41
CA TYR A 119 -10.39 14.10 -6.05
C TYR A 119 -9.38 14.28 -4.91
N GLY A 120 -8.73 13.19 -4.49
CA GLY A 120 -7.68 13.21 -3.50
C GLY A 120 -6.47 14.02 -3.99
N PRO A 121 -5.70 14.61 -3.05
CA PRO A 121 -4.53 15.42 -3.38
C PRO A 121 -3.39 14.62 -4.01
N ILE A 122 -3.49 13.29 -4.02
CA ILE A 122 -2.58 12.38 -4.73
C ILE A 122 -2.73 12.57 -6.24
N TYR A 123 -3.89 12.93 -6.81
CA TYR A 123 -4.08 12.84 -8.27
C TYR A 123 -4.21 14.20 -8.94
N SER A 124 -3.65 14.30 -10.16
CA SER A 124 -3.93 15.42 -11.06
C SER A 124 -5.21 15.14 -11.86
N GLU A 125 -5.87 16.19 -12.34
CA GLU A 125 -7.19 16.08 -12.98
C GLU A 125 -7.21 15.10 -14.16
N ARG A 126 -6.13 15.09 -14.95
CA ARG A 126 -5.96 14.20 -16.12
C ARG A 126 -5.94 12.71 -15.77
N LYS A 127 -5.69 12.37 -14.51
CA LYS A 127 -5.54 10.98 -14.05
C LYS A 127 -6.78 10.44 -13.34
N ARG A 128 -7.79 11.29 -13.09
CA ARG A 128 -9.02 10.90 -12.37
C ARG A 128 -9.77 9.75 -13.04
N LEU A 129 -9.83 9.74 -14.37
CA LEU A 129 -10.49 8.65 -15.11
C LEU A 129 -9.85 7.29 -14.81
N GLN A 130 -8.53 7.24 -14.66
CA GLN A 130 -7.83 5.99 -14.36
C GLN A 130 -8.14 5.51 -12.93
N VAL A 131 -8.31 6.43 -11.99
CA VAL A 131 -8.75 6.11 -10.62
C VAL A 131 -10.16 5.53 -10.64
N TYR A 132 -11.11 6.15 -11.36
CA TYR A 132 -12.46 5.60 -11.52
C TYR A 132 -12.48 4.17 -12.09
N ILE A 133 -11.64 3.89 -13.09
CA ILE A 133 -11.52 2.55 -13.66
C ILE A 133 -11.04 1.54 -12.61
N SER A 134 -10.07 1.94 -11.77
CA SER A 134 -9.56 1.09 -10.69
C SER A 134 -10.62 0.85 -9.61
N ASP A 135 -11.35 1.88 -9.21
CA ASP A 135 -12.38 1.74 -8.18
C ASP A 135 -13.52 0.84 -8.67
N ALA A 136 -13.92 0.99 -9.93
CA ALA A 136 -14.93 0.15 -10.56
C ALA A 136 -14.47 -1.32 -10.65
N SER A 137 -13.21 -1.59 -10.98
CA SER A 137 -12.68 -2.96 -11.04
C SER A 137 -12.61 -3.61 -9.66
N ILE A 138 -12.28 -2.85 -8.61
CA ILE A 138 -12.32 -3.34 -7.22
C ILE A 138 -13.75 -3.69 -6.81
N VAL A 139 -14.73 -2.83 -7.08
CA VAL A 139 -16.15 -3.11 -6.80
C VAL A 139 -16.61 -4.36 -7.55
N ALA A 140 -16.22 -4.52 -8.82
CA ALA A 140 -16.54 -5.71 -9.60
C ALA A 140 -15.97 -6.99 -8.97
N VAL A 141 -14.69 -6.98 -8.56
CA VAL A 141 -14.06 -8.14 -7.90
C VAL A 141 -14.72 -8.44 -6.56
N ILE A 142 -15.01 -7.42 -5.73
CA ILE A 142 -15.73 -7.60 -4.47
C ILE A 142 -17.11 -8.22 -4.71
N TYR A 143 -17.84 -7.76 -5.74
CA TYR A 143 -19.14 -8.33 -6.10
C TYR A 143 -19.02 -9.81 -6.51
N VAL A 144 -18.04 -10.15 -7.34
CA VAL A 144 -17.76 -11.54 -7.73
C VAL A 144 -17.44 -12.41 -6.50
N LEU A 145 -16.56 -11.94 -5.62
CA LEU A 145 -16.21 -12.63 -4.37
C LEU A 145 -17.43 -12.79 -3.46
N TYR A 146 -18.29 -11.78 -3.35
CA TYR A 146 -19.54 -11.85 -2.60
C TYR A 146 -20.47 -12.92 -3.17
N LYS A 147 -20.65 -12.98 -4.50
CA LYS A 147 -21.49 -14.02 -5.15
C LYS A 147 -20.92 -15.42 -4.91
N ILE A 148 -19.61 -15.60 -5.02
CA ILE A 148 -18.95 -16.88 -4.71
C ILE A 148 -19.19 -17.24 -3.24
N ALA A 149 -19.01 -16.27 -2.34
CA ALA A 149 -19.19 -16.50 -0.92
C ALA A 149 -20.64 -16.84 -0.53
N ALA A 150 -21.62 -16.25 -1.21
CA ALA A 150 -23.04 -16.52 -0.98
C ALA A 150 -23.48 -17.90 -1.48
N THR A 151 -22.78 -18.49 -2.47
CA THR A 151 -23.12 -19.81 -3.03
C THR A 151 -22.51 -20.98 -2.26
N LYS A 152 -21.42 -20.77 -1.51
CA LYS A 152 -20.75 -21.83 -0.74
C LYS A 152 -20.90 -21.55 0.75
N ARG A 153 -21.35 -22.52 1.56
CA ARG A 153 -21.36 -22.39 3.04
C ARG A 153 -19.96 -22.13 3.64
N ALA A 154 -18.89 -22.47 2.91
CA ALA A 154 -17.49 -22.13 3.22
C ALA A 154 -17.01 -20.78 2.65
N GLY A 155 -17.92 -19.99 2.07
CA GLY A 155 -17.64 -18.77 1.34
C GLY A 155 -17.05 -17.63 2.16
N LEU A 156 -17.45 -17.53 3.43
CA LEU A 156 -16.84 -16.58 4.37
C LEU A 156 -15.36 -16.91 4.60
N ALA A 157 -15.03 -18.20 4.78
CA ALA A 157 -13.65 -18.64 4.98
C ALA A 157 -12.79 -18.36 3.72
N PHE A 158 -13.36 -18.53 2.52
CA PHE A 158 -12.69 -18.18 1.27
C PHE A 158 -12.40 -16.67 1.16
N MET A 159 -13.36 -15.81 1.55
CA MET A 159 -13.17 -14.36 1.56
C MET A 159 -12.13 -13.92 2.59
N HIS A 160 -12.14 -14.52 3.79
CA HIS A 160 -11.12 -14.27 4.81
C HIS A 160 -9.73 -14.71 4.35
N LEU A 161 -9.59 -15.90 3.76
CA LEU A 161 -8.32 -16.41 3.24
C LEU A 161 -7.80 -15.55 2.10
N TRP A 162 -8.65 -15.19 1.13
CA TRP A 162 -8.29 -14.33 0.00
C TRP A 162 -7.80 -12.95 0.46
N GLY A 163 -8.50 -12.35 1.44
CA GLY A 163 -8.07 -11.12 2.08
C GLY A 163 -6.69 -11.29 2.73
N THR A 164 -6.55 -12.24 3.66
CA THR A 164 -5.28 -12.43 4.39
C THR A 164 -4.09 -12.74 3.48
N SER A 165 -4.26 -13.51 2.41
CA SER A 165 -3.18 -13.84 1.48
C SER A 165 -2.78 -12.63 0.62
N THR A 166 -3.73 -11.76 0.28
CA THR A 166 -3.44 -10.49 -0.39
C THR A 166 -2.61 -9.56 0.51
N TYR A 167 -2.93 -9.49 1.80
CA TYR A 167 -2.30 -8.55 2.74
C TYR A 167 -0.90 -8.98 3.19
N CYS A 168 -0.66 -10.28 3.35
CA CYS A 168 0.63 -10.81 3.81
C CYS A 168 1.73 -10.71 2.72
N GLU A 169 1.35 -10.54 1.46
CA GLU A 169 2.25 -10.67 0.32
C GLU A 169 2.77 -9.35 -0.25
N CYS A 170 2.39 -8.23 0.37
CA CYS A 170 3.06 -6.94 0.19
C CYS A 170 4.47 -6.92 0.85
N LEU A 171 5.21 -8.04 0.75
CA LEU A 171 6.55 -8.26 1.28
C LEU A 171 7.61 -7.39 0.58
N SER A 172 7.32 -6.85 -0.61
CA SER A 172 8.14 -5.76 -1.19
C SER A 172 8.16 -4.51 -0.30
N CYS A 173 7.09 -4.26 0.46
CA CYS A 173 7.04 -3.22 1.48
C CYS A 173 7.81 -3.62 2.74
N VAL A 174 8.01 -4.92 3.02
CA VAL A 174 8.79 -5.41 4.17
C VAL A 174 10.28 -5.11 4.00
N ASP A 175 10.83 -5.22 2.79
CA ASP A 175 12.24 -4.84 2.56
C ASP A 175 12.47 -3.33 2.81
N GLN A 176 11.50 -2.48 2.46
CA GLN A 176 11.56 -1.04 2.70
C GLN A 176 11.13 -0.64 4.13
N LEU A 177 10.24 -1.39 4.78
CA LEU A 177 9.91 -1.25 6.21
C LEU A 177 11.08 -1.70 7.08
N LEU A 178 11.78 -2.78 6.75
CA LEU A 178 13.01 -3.20 7.41
C LEU A 178 14.10 -2.16 7.19
N ALA A 179 14.20 -1.54 6.00
CA ALA A 179 15.10 -0.42 5.78
C ALA A 179 14.72 0.81 6.63
N THR A 180 13.43 1.14 6.75
CA THR A 180 12.94 2.29 7.53
C THR A 180 13.05 2.06 9.05
N TYR A 181 12.78 0.85 9.53
CA TYR A 181 12.94 0.46 10.94
C TYR A 181 14.41 0.26 11.33
N SER A 182 15.24 -0.33 10.46
CA SER A 182 16.67 -0.56 10.72
C SER A 182 17.52 0.72 10.57
N LEU A 183 17.16 1.65 9.67
CA LEU A 183 17.95 2.85 9.42
C LEU A 183 17.31 4.16 9.94
N GLY A 184 15.97 4.27 9.93
CA GLY A 184 15.27 5.54 10.20
C GLY A 184 14.80 5.73 11.65
N ILE A 185 14.22 4.70 12.26
CA ILE A 185 13.71 4.79 13.64
C ILE A 185 14.86 4.72 14.66
N VAL A 186 15.83 3.83 14.45
CA VAL A 186 16.92 3.61 15.42
C VAL A 186 17.93 4.76 15.45
N LYS A 187 18.28 5.38 14.31
CA LYS A 187 19.24 6.51 14.29
C LYS A 187 18.64 7.84 14.77
N SER A 188 17.32 7.93 14.88
CA SER A 188 16.61 9.19 15.14
C SER A 188 16.08 9.31 16.58
N ILE A 189 16.32 8.37 17.50
CA ILE A 189 15.76 8.48 18.87
C ILE A 189 16.65 9.28 19.84
N ASP A 190 17.85 9.69 19.43
CA ASP A 190 18.77 10.34 20.37
C ASP A 190 18.49 11.85 20.58
N LYS A 191 18.26 12.22 21.85
CA LYS A 191 18.51 13.51 22.54
C LYS A 191 17.39 14.44 23.09
N ASN A 192 16.10 14.37 22.74
CA ASN A 192 15.16 15.47 23.15
C ASN A 192 13.93 15.11 24.02
N CYS A 193 13.97 14.04 24.82
CA CYS A 193 12.93 13.79 25.84
C CYS A 193 13.55 13.43 27.19
N ALA A 194 14.48 14.26 27.64
CA ALA A 194 15.01 14.29 29.01
C ALA A 194 15.00 15.75 29.47
N SER A 195 13.79 16.28 29.68
CA SER A 195 13.52 17.51 30.42
C SER A 195 12.16 17.36 31.08
#